data_AF-A0A954MYM1-F1
#
_entry.id   AF-A0A954MYM1-F1
#
_cell.length_a   1.000
_cell.length_b   1.000
_cell.length_c   1.000
_cell.angle_alpha   90.00
_cell.angle_beta   90.00
_cell.angle_gamma   90.00
#
_symmetry.space_group_name_H-M   'P 1'
#
loop_
_entity.id
_entity.type
_entity.pdbx_description
1 polymer ?
#
loop_
_entity_poly.entity_id
_entity_poly.type
_entity_poly.pdbx_seq_one_letter_code
_entity_poly.pdbx_strand_id
1 'polypeptide(L)'
;MGTVFRKTVTKEVPSGAEVFDREGERYARWKNARGKQKVARLTTGRNGSDRIIVESKTYTAKYRDGSGIVVERTTGCRDETAARRMLADWERRAELVKAKVVTAEEDAIADHQPIPLLEHLEIYIAHQTAKGLNQERINSTRQRIRQIASECGFGFLPDLKEESLERWLLNRQRKGMSAGSRNGYREAIMGFANWCVRTRRLIANPLRNVTKADNRADCRRKRRALTEHELLRLLEATRQRPLIEAMTIRKGKRKGELSANLRPEIVEQVKQVGQERALIYKTLVLTGLRLNELRTLTIGQLVLEGDCPCFTLDPADEKNRQGNTLPLRRDLARELTQWIEFQRERVYGRAAIVNNGQAQDVLPLTPPNSKLPDDTRLFTVPAGLLRILNRDLAMAGIPKRDERGRTVDLHAMRHTFGTLLSKGGVAPRTAQAAMRHSSIDLTMNTYTDPKLLDVQGALESLPELPLTPEHSTSSENERATGTYDLGRFQFAPKFAPTSDKSCPSESFPVNSPVDRSNENPHSKIDVTSSGDKRKDPLTSSVKGFHQVERKGVEPST
;
A
#
# COMPACT_ATOMS: atom_id res chain seq x y z
N MET A 1 -48.71 -4.88 23.28
CA MET A 1 -48.55 -6.06 22.40
C MET A 1 -48.30 -5.61 20.99
N GLY A 2 -47.34 -6.22 20.33
CA GLY A 2 -47.07 -6.04 18.92
C GLY A 2 -48.13 -6.69 18.04
N THR A 3 -48.12 -6.32 16.77
CA THR A 3 -49.04 -6.84 15.77
C THR A 3 -48.27 -7.34 14.55
N VAL A 4 -48.81 -8.36 13.88
CA VAL A 4 -48.27 -8.89 12.63
C VAL A 4 -49.26 -8.60 11.53
N PHE A 5 -48.81 -7.99 10.43
CA PHE A 5 -49.66 -7.65 9.29
C PHE A 5 -48.89 -7.76 7.97
N ARG A 6 -49.61 -7.83 6.85
CA ARG A 6 -48.97 -7.74 5.53
C ARG A 6 -48.92 -6.28 5.10
N LYS A 7 -47.73 -5.79 4.81
CA LYS A 7 -47.55 -4.41 4.37
C LYS A 7 -48.09 -4.25 2.96
N THR A 8 -48.98 -3.29 2.78
CA THR A 8 -49.54 -2.93 1.48
C THR A 8 -48.54 -2.03 0.73
N VAL A 9 -48.16 -2.42 -0.49
CA VAL A 9 -47.16 -1.71 -1.32
C VAL A 9 -47.77 -1.36 -2.67
N THR A 10 -47.46 -0.18 -3.19
CA THR A 10 -47.93 0.25 -4.52
C THR A 10 -46.93 -0.11 -5.61
N LYS A 11 -47.38 -0.81 -6.64
CA LYS A 11 -46.59 -1.17 -7.83
C LYS A 11 -47.19 -0.55 -9.08
N GLU A 12 -46.38 -0.45 -10.13
CA GLU A 12 -46.86 -0.01 -11.45
C GLU A 12 -47.84 -1.04 -12.02
N VAL A 13 -48.79 -0.55 -12.80
CA VAL A 13 -49.78 -1.39 -13.48
C VAL A 13 -49.04 -2.28 -14.50
N PRO A 14 -49.17 -3.61 -14.43
CA PRO A 14 -48.54 -4.52 -15.38
C PRO A 14 -48.99 -4.25 -16.82
N SER A 15 -48.08 -4.39 -17.79
CA SER A 15 -48.39 -4.25 -19.22
C SER A 15 -49.46 -5.27 -19.64
N GLY A 16 -50.58 -4.81 -20.21
CA GLY A 16 -51.71 -5.66 -20.60
C GLY A 16 -52.73 -5.93 -19.48
N ALA A 17 -52.75 -5.12 -18.42
CA ALA A 17 -53.80 -5.15 -17.42
C ALA A 17 -55.05 -4.39 -17.89
N GLU A 18 -56.23 -5.00 -17.75
CA GLU A 18 -57.53 -4.37 -18.01
C GLU A 18 -57.98 -3.63 -16.74
N VAL A 19 -58.26 -2.33 -16.87
CA VAL A 19 -58.78 -1.51 -15.77
C VAL A 19 -60.30 -1.50 -15.81
N PHE A 20 -60.96 -1.73 -14.68
CA PHE A 20 -62.41 -1.74 -14.56
C PHE A 20 -62.87 -1.16 -13.23
N ASP A 21 -64.06 -0.57 -13.21
CA ASP A 21 -64.68 0.00 -12.02
C ASP A 21 -65.62 -1.00 -11.36
N ARG A 22 -65.60 -1.06 -10.03
CA ARG A 22 -66.54 -1.85 -9.23
C ARG A 22 -66.87 -1.09 -7.95
N GLU A 23 -68.17 -0.86 -7.72
CA GLU A 23 -68.68 -0.23 -6.49
C GLU A 23 -67.99 1.13 -6.15
N GLY A 24 -67.68 1.93 -7.18
CA GLY A 24 -67.04 3.24 -7.02
C GLY A 24 -65.52 3.22 -6.80
N GLU A 25 -64.88 2.04 -6.83
CA GLU A 25 -63.43 1.89 -6.76
C GLU A 25 -62.85 1.31 -8.07
N ARG A 26 -61.68 1.82 -8.48
CA ARG A 26 -60.95 1.38 -9.70
C ARG A 26 -60.10 0.14 -9.41
N TYR A 27 -60.20 -0.90 -10.24
CA TYR A 27 -59.43 -2.14 -10.15
C TYR A 27 -58.69 -2.44 -11.46
N ALA A 28 -57.58 -3.19 -11.38
CA ALA A 28 -56.89 -3.73 -12.53
C ALA A 28 -56.89 -5.26 -12.49
N ARG A 29 -57.20 -5.91 -13.62
CA ARG A 29 -57.14 -7.36 -13.82
C ARG A 29 -56.03 -7.71 -14.82
N TRP A 30 -55.17 -8.65 -14.47
CA TRP A 30 -54.12 -9.12 -15.37
C TRP A 30 -53.81 -10.61 -15.15
N LYS A 31 -53.16 -11.26 -16.12
CA LYS A 31 -52.60 -12.60 -15.93
C LYS A 31 -51.16 -12.49 -15.42
N ASN A 32 -50.83 -13.23 -14.36
CA ASN A 32 -49.45 -13.30 -13.89
C ASN A 32 -48.57 -14.18 -14.80
N ALA A 33 -47.26 -14.20 -14.58
CA ALA A 33 -46.30 -15.03 -15.33
C ALA A 33 -46.56 -16.56 -15.26
N ARG A 34 -47.50 -17.01 -14.42
CA ARG A 34 -47.93 -18.41 -14.29
C ARG A 34 -49.37 -18.63 -14.83
N GLY A 35 -49.89 -17.69 -15.64
CA GLY A 35 -51.21 -17.77 -16.28
C GLY A 35 -52.42 -17.56 -15.37
N LYS A 36 -52.24 -17.31 -14.06
CA LYS A 36 -53.36 -17.08 -13.12
C LYS A 36 -53.82 -15.63 -13.17
N GLN A 37 -55.14 -15.42 -13.28
CA GLN A 37 -55.74 -14.09 -13.18
C GLN A 37 -55.53 -13.50 -11.77
N LYS A 38 -55.16 -12.22 -11.73
CA LYS A 38 -55.00 -11.41 -10.53
C LYS A 38 -55.79 -10.13 -10.69
N VAL A 39 -56.42 -9.70 -9.59
CA VAL A 39 -57.16 -8.45 -9.49
C VAL A 39 -56.56 -7.68 -8.31
N ALA A 40 -56.31 -6.38 -8.49
CA ALA A 40 -55.85 -5.50 -7.43
C ALA A 40 -56.48 -4.11 -7.58
N ARG A 41 -56.72 -3.45 -6.45
CA ARG A 41 -57.25 -2.07 -6.41
C ARG A 41 -56.21 -1.08 -6.93
N LEU A 42 -56.64 -0.08 -7.68
CA LEU A 42 -55.81 1.00 -8.17
C LEU A 42 -55.74 2.16 -7.17
N THR A 43 -54.64 2.87 -7.19
CA THR A 43 -54.42 4.11 -6.46
C THR A 43 -53.59 5.05 -7.31
N THR A 44 -53.84 6.35 -7.17
CA THR A 44 -53.12 7.37 -7.93
C THR A 44 -51.79 7.67 -7.24
N GLY A 45 -50.68 7.49 -7.96
CA GLY A 45 -49.34 7.87 -7.49
C GLY A 45 -49.15 9.39 -7.43
N ARG A 46 -48.08 9.86 -6.79
CA ARG A 46 -47.75 11.30 -6.68
C ARG A 46 -47.63 12.04 -8.02
N ASN A 47 -47.39 11.31 -9.12
CA ASN A 47 -47.25 11.85 -10.47
C ASN A 47 -48.54 11.71 -11.30
N GLY A 48 -49.70 11.42 -10.68
CA GLY A 48 -50.96 11.19 -11.38
C GLY A 48 -51.09 9.83 -12.09
N SER A 49 -50.08 8.96 -12.01
CA SER A 49 -50.10 7.64 -12.64
C SER A 49 -50.87 6.61 -11.83
N ASP A 50 -51.64 5.76 -12.51
CA ASP A 50 -52.34 4.63 -11.90
C ASP A 50 -51.32 3.59 -11.39
N ARG A 51 -51.48 3.14 -10.14
CA ARG A 51 -50.64 2.11 -9.49
C ARG A 51 -51.53 1.06 -8.84
N ILE A 52 -51.14 -0.21 -8.88
CA ILE A 52 -51.84 -1.29 -8.16
C ILE A 52 -51.39 -1.38 -6.70
N ILE A 53 -52.35 -1.59 -5.81
CA ILE A 53 -52.15 -1.88 -4.40
C ILE A 53 -51.97 -3.39 -4.24
N VAL A 54 -50.79 -3.84 -3.80
CA VAL A 54 -50.49 -5.26 -3.61
C VAL A 54 -49.97 -5.50 -2.20
N GLU A 55 -50.52 -6.51 -1.53
CA GLU A 55 -49.98 -6.97 -0.25
C GLU A 55 -48.62 -7.65 -0.41
N SER A 56 -47.73 -7.37 0.54
CA SER A 56 -46.45 -8.06 0.64
C SER A 56 -46.66 -9.56 0.84
N LYS A 57 -45.84 -10.37 0.17
CA LYS A 57 -45.89 -11.84 0.28
C LYS A 57 -45.48 -12.35 1.67
N THR A 58 -44.79 -11.51 2.45
CA THR A 58 -44.27 -11.82 3.77
C THR A 58 -44.92 -10.92 4.80
N TYR A 59 -45.12 -11.46 6.00
CA TYR A 59 -45.63 -10.69 7.12
C TYR A 59 -44.56 -9.73 7.66
N THR A 60 -45.01 -8.62 8.22
CA THR A 60 -44.22 -7.61 8.92
C THR A 60 -44.74 -7.53 10.35
N ALA A 61 -43.85 -7.49 11.33
CA ALA A 61 -44.24 -7.31 12.72
C ALA A 61 -43.94 -5.88 13.17
N LYS A 62 -44.85 -5.32 13.97
CA LYS A 62 -44.73 -4.01 14.60
C LYS A 62 -44.79 -4.17 16.11
N TYR A 63 -43.74 -3.78 16.80
CA TYR A 63 -43.61 -3.98 18.25
C TYR A 63 -42.77 -2.85 18.86
N ARG A 64 -42.72 -2.79 20.19
CA ARG A 64 -41.81 -1.86 20.90
C ARG A 64 -40.50 -2.57 21.21
N ASP A 65 -39.37 -1.97 20.85
CA ASP A 65 -38.06 -2.49 21.24
C ASP A 65 -37.75 -2.22 22.71
N GLY A 66 -36.60 -2.70 23.17
CA GLY A 66 -36.14 -2.51 24.55
C GLY A 66 -35.85 -1.06 24.95
N SER A 67 -35.77 -0.14 23.98
CA SER A 67 -35.65 1.31 24.21
C SER A 67 -37.01 2.02 24.26
N GLY A 68 -38.11 1.28 24.04
CA GLY A 68 -39.48 1.80 24.04
C GLY A 68 -39.95 2.36 22.69
N ILE A 69 -39.10 2.30 21.65
CA ILE A 69 -39.39 2.80 20.30
C ILE A 69 -40.21 1.76 19.54
N VAL A 70 -41.23 2.22 18.80
CA VAL A 70 -42.03 1.34 17.93
C VAL A 70 -41.24 1.06 16.65
N VAL A 71 -40.87 -0.21 16.44
CA VAL A 71 -40.15 -0.69 15.26
C VAL A 71 -41.02 -1.59 14.41
N GLU A 72 -40.89 -1.45 13.08
CA GLU A 72 -41.48 -2.34 12.09
C GLU A 72 -40.36 -3.18 11.44
N ARG A 73 -40.43 -4.51 11.60
CA ARG A 73 -39.42 -5.44 11.07
C ARG A 73 -40.11 -6.55 10.27
N THR A 74 -39.62 -6.80 9.05
CA THR A 74 -40.13 -7.89 8.20
C THR A 74 -39.74 -9.24 8.79
N THR A 75 -40.70 -10.16 8.95
CA THR A 75 -40.43 -11.51 9.47
C THR A 75 -39.86 -12.44 8.41
N GLY A 76 -40.09 -12.17 7.13
CA GLY A 76 -39.68 -13.02 6.02
C GLY A 76 -40.55 -14.28 5.86
N CYS A 77 -41.39 -14.59 6.85
CA CYS A 77 -42.35 -15.69 6.80
C CYS A 77 -43.56 -15.35 5.94
N ARG A 78 -44.04 -16.32 5.15
CA ARG A 78 -45.31 -16.22 4.39
C ARG A 78 -46.53 -16.67 5.20
N ASP A 79 -46.28 -17.46 6.24
CA ASP A 79 -47.28 -17.95 7.17
C ASP A 79 -47.38 -17.05 8.40
N GLU A 80 -48.61 -16.81 8.85
CA GLU A 80 -48.92 -15.94 9.97
C GLU A 80 -48.46 -16.54 11.29
N THR A 81 -48.58 -17.86 11.46
CA THR A 81 -48.23 -18.52 12.72
C THR A 81 -46.72 -18.45 12.98
N ALA A 82 -45.90 -18.72 11.96
CA ALA A 82 -44.46 -18.54 12.01
C ALA A 82 -44.04 -17.08 12.26
N ALA A 83 -44.74 -16.12 11.64
CA ALA A 83 -44.49 -14.70 11.85
C ALA A 83 -44.82 -14.24 13.29
N ARG A 84 -45.90 -14.77 13.90
CA ARG A 84 -46.23 -14.51 15.31
C ARG A 84 -45.20 -15.10 16.26
N ARG A 85 -44.63 -16.27 15.97
CA ARG A 85 -43.52 -16.85 16.76
C ARG A 85 -42.29 -15.94 16.75
N MET A 86 -41.89 -15.43 15.59
CA MET A 86 -40.79 -14.47 15.49
C MET A 86 -41.06 -13.16 16.25
N LEU A 87 -42.30 -12.65 16.18
CA LEU A 87 -42.70 -11.48 16.96
C LEU A 87 -42.55 -11.76 18.47
N ALA A 88 -43.01 -12.91 18.96
CA ALA A 88 -42.88 -13.27 20.38
C ALA A 88 -41.40 -13.36 20.82
N ASP A 89 -40.52 -13.87 19.98
CA ASP A 89 -39.08 -13.92 20.26
C ASP A 89 -38.46 -12.51 20.30
N TRP A 90 -38.88 -11.61 19.42
CA TRP A 90 -38.43 -10.20 19.43
C TRP A 90 -38.96 -9.42 20.63
N GLU A 91 -40.22 -9.62 21.02
CA GLU A 91 -40.78 -9.02 22.24
C GLU A 91 -40.05 -9.51 23.49
N ARG A 92 -39.74 -10.80 23.58
CA ARG A 92 -38.94 -11.36 24.70
C ARG A 92 -37.55 -10.72 24.78
N ARG A 93 -36.87 -10.57 23.64
CA ARG A 93 -35.58 -9.86 23.55
C ARG A 93 -35.69 -8.41 24.00
N ALA A 94 -36.73 -7.71 23.57
CA ALA A 94 -37.00 -6.34 23.99
C ALA A 94 -37.23 -6.22 25.51
N GLU A 95 -37.93 -7.19 26.11
CA GLU A 95 -38.11 -7.26 27.57
C GLU A 95 -36.79 -7.47 28.31
N LEU A 96 -35.91 -8.35 27.83
CA LEU A 96 -34.58 -8.56 28.42
C LEU A 96 -33.74 -7.27 28.40
N VAL A 97 -33.83 -6.50 27.31
CA VAL A 97 -33.17 -5.20 27.21
C VAL A 97 -33.78 -4.18 28.17
N LYS A 98 -35.11 -4.13 28.26
CA LYS A 98 -35.82 -3.23 29.19
C LYS A 98 -35.52 -3.56 30.66
N ALA A 99 -35.38 -4.84 30.97
CA ALA A 99 -35.00 -5.34 32.29
C ALA A 99 -33.51 -5.14 32.61
N LYS A 100 -32.71 -4.57 31.68
CA LYS A 100 -31.27 -4.37 31.80
C LYS A 100 -30.47 -5.68 32.00
N VAL A 101 -31.03 -6.81 31.58
CA VAL A 101 -30.36 -8.12 31.58
C VAL A 101 -29.39 -8.21 30.39
N VAL A 102 -29.75 -7.57 29.29
CA VAL A 102 -28.94 -7.47 28.07
C VAL A 102 -28.93 -6.01 27.62
N THR A 103 -27.82 -5.51 27.12
CA THR A 103 -27.76 -4.16 26.52
C THR A 103 -28.37 -4.17 25.12
N ALA A 104 -28.87 -3.03 24.65
CA ALA A 104 -29.38 -2.92 23.28
C ALA A 104 -28.30 -3.24 22.21
N GLU A 105 -27.03 -3.02 22.54
CA GLU A 105 -25.89 -3.35 21.67
C GLU A 105 -25.63 -4.87 21.61
N GLU A 106 -25.69 -5.55 22.75
CA GLU A 106 -25.58 -7.02 22.83
C GLU A 106 -26.71 -7.71 22.04
N ASP A 107 -27.94 -7.21 22.14
CA ASP A 107 -29.09 -7.73 21.38
C ASP A 107 -28.93 -7.56 19.86
N ALA A 108 -28.42 -6.41 19.42
CA ALA A 108 -28.14 -6.17 18.00
C ALA A 108 -27.02 -7.07 17.46
N ILE A 109 -26.01 -7.35 18.30
CA ILE A 109 -24.88 -8.21 17.94
C ILE A 109 -25.31 -9.68 17.85
N ALA A 110 -26.28 -10.11 18.65
CA ALA A 110 -26.78 -11.50 18.65
C ALA A 110 -27.24 -11.97 17.26
N ASP A 111 -27.80 -11.07 16.44
CA ASP A 111 -28.21 -11.36 15.06
C ASP A 111 -27.03 -11.76 14.14
N HIS A 112 -25.80 -11.42 14.52
CA HIS A 112 -24.59 -11.68 13.73
C HIS A 112 -23.76 -12.86 14.23
N GLN A 113 -24.00 -13.33 15.45
CA GLN A 113 -23.28 -14.46 16.04
C GLN A 113 -23.48 -15.81 15.33
N PRO A 114 -24.68 -16.18 14.83
CA PRO A 114 -24.85 -17.47 14.16
C PRO A 114 -24.33 -17.49 12.72
N ILE A 115 -23.89 -16.34 12.19
CA ILE A 115 -23.38 -16.24 10.83
C ILE A 115 -21.91 -16.68 10.82
N PRO A 116 -21.50 -17.59 9.90
CA PRO A 116 -20.12 -18.04 9.78
C PRO A 116 -19.14 -16.88 9.59
N LEU A 117 -17.96 -17.00 10.21
CA LEU A 117 -16.88 -16.01 10.13
C LEU A 117 -16.49 -15.69 8.68
N LEU A 118 -16.51 -16.71 7.81
CA LEU A 118 -16.16 -16.55 6.40
C LEU A 118 -17.20 -15.72 5.62
N GLU A 119 -18.47 -15.74 6.01
CA GLU A 119 -19.47 -14.86 5.40
C GLU A 119 -19.23 -13.40 5.79
N HIS A 120 -18.94 -13.14 7.07
CA HIS A 120 -18.52 -11.81 7.51
C HIS A 120 -17.25 -11.34 6.80
N LEU A 121 -16.30 -12.26 6.55
CA LEU A 121 -15.09 -11.96 5.79
C LEU A 121 -15.43 -11.52 4.37
N GLU A 122 -16.32 -12.20 3.64
CA GLU A 122 -16.66 -11.78 2.28
C GLU A 122 -17.37 -10.42 2.25
N ILE A 123 -18.21 -10.10 3.25
CA ILE A 123 -18.78 -8.76 3.41
C ILE A 123 -17.67 -7.73 3.68
N TYR A 124 -16.70 -8.07 4.52
CA TYR A 124 -15.55 -7.19 4.78
C TYR A 124 -14.71 -6.95 3.53
N ILE A 125 -14.47 -7.98 2.72
CA ILE A 125 -13.76 -7.87 1.46
C ILE A 125 -14.54 -7.01 0.47
N ALA A 126 -15.85 -7.22 0.32
CA ALA A 126 -16.69 -6.36 -0.52
C ALA A 126 -16.61 -4.88 -0.09
N HIS A 127 -16.62 -4.61 1.22
CA HIS A 127 -16.41 -3.28 1.76
C HIS A 127 -14.99 -2.72 1.46
N GLN A 128 -13.94 -3.54 1.47
CA GLN A 128 -12.59 -3.10 1.08
C GLN A 128 -12.50 -2.80 -0.43
N THR A 129 -13.14 -3.61 -1.27
CA THR A 129 -13.24 -3.39 -2.71
C THR A 129 -13.98 -2.08 -3.01
N ALA A 130 -15.12 -1.84 -2.36
CA ALA A 130 -15.88 -0.60 -2.51
C ALA A 130 -15.12 0.65 -2.07
N LYS A 131 -14.13 0.50 -1.16
CA LYS A 131 -13.23 1.58 -0.76
C LYS A 131 -12.10 1.89 -1.75
N GLY A 132 -11.97 1.11 -2.83
CA GLY A 132 -10.90 1.28 -3.81
C GLY A 132 -9.50 0.92 -3.28
N LEU A 133 -9.42 -0.03 -2.34
CA LEU A 133 -8.14 -0.59 -1.88
C LEU A 133 -7.48 -1.43 -2.98
N ASN A 134 -6.15 -1.49 -2.96
CA ASN A 134 -5.38 -2.30 -3.90
C ASN A 134 -5.76 -3.80 -3.84
N GLN A 135 -5.97 -4.42 -5.01
CA GLN A 135 -6.42 -5.81 -5.12
C GLN A 135 -5.46 -6.84 -4.51
N GLU A 136 -4.15 -6.65 -4.60
CA GLU A 136 -3.15 -7.52 -3.96
C GLU A 136 -3.28 -7.48 -2.44
N ARG A 137 -3.54 -6.29 -1.87
CA ARG A 137 -3.78 -6.13 -0.44
C ARG A 137 -5.06 -6.82 0.00
N ILE A 138 -6.13 -6.71 -0.80
CA ILE A 138 -7.40 -7.39 -0.56
C ILE A 138 -7.20 -8.90 -0.57
N ASN A 139 -6.54 -9.43 -1.60
CA ASN A 139 -6.26 -10.86 -1.76
C ASN A 139 -5.40 -11.40 -0.61
N SER A 140 -4.34 -10.66 -0.24
CA SER A 140 -3.47 -11.01 0.89
C SER A 140 -4.23 -11.01 2.22
N THR A 141 -5.10 -10.02 2.44
CA THR A 141 -5.93 -9.93 3.65
C THR A 141 -6.90 -11.10 3.74
N ARG A 142 -7.61 -11.40 2.63
CA ARG A 142 -8.52 -12.55 2.53
C ARG A 142 -7.80 -13.85 2.84
N GLN A 143 -6.66 -14.11 2.19
CA GLN A 143 -5.90 -15.35 2.38
C GLN A 143 -5.41 -15.50 3.83
N ARG A 144 -4.85 -14.43 4.41
CA ARG A 144 -4.37 -14.44 5.80
C ARG A 144 -5.48 -14.72 6.79
N ILE A 145 -6.64 -14.06 6.66
CA ILE A 145 -7.76 -14.27 7.57
C ILE A 145 -8.35 -15.67 7.41
N ARG A 146 -8.51 -16.18 6.18
CA ARG A 146 -8.97 -17.56 5.95
C ARG A 146 -8.04 -18.59 6.59
N GLN A 147 -6.73 -18.36 6.48
CA GLN A 147 -5.73 -19.23 7.08
C GLN A 147 -5.80 -19.21 8.62
N ILE A 148 -5.90 -18.01 9.22
CA ILE A 148 -6.10 -17.87 10.66
C ILE A 148 -7.38 -18.59 11.09
N ALA A 149 -8.49 -18.36 10.38
CA ALA A 149 -9.77 -18.97 10.69
C ALA A 149 -9.71 -20.50 10.66
N SER A 150 -9.13 -21.07 9.60
CA SER A 150 -8.97 -22.50 9.42
C SER A 150 -8.06 -23.12 10.49
N GLU A 151 -6.88 -22.53 10.75
CA GLU A 151 -5.87 -23.12 11.63
C GLU A 151 -6.07 -22.83 13.11
N CYS A 152 -6.78 -21.75 13.47
CA CYS A 152 -7.16 -21.45 14.85
C CYS A 152 -8.54 -22.03 15.22
N GLY A 153 -9.27 -22.60 14.26
CA GLY A 153 -10.61 -23.15 14.46
C GLY A 153 -11.68 -22.07 14.69
N PHE A 154 -11.53 -20.89 14.07
CA PHE A 154 -12.52 -19.82 14.21
C PHE A 154 -13.66 -20.01 13.19
N GLY A 155 -14.77 -20.59 13.65
CA GLY A 155 -15.96 -20.80 12.84
C GLY A 155 -16.89 -19.59 12.84
N PHE A 156 -16.98 -18.91 13.98
CA PHE A 156 -17.88 -17.79 14.23
C PHE A 156 -17.15 -16.60 14.87
N LEU A 157 -17.82 -15.45 14.99
CA LEU A 157 -17.27 -14.27 15.65
C LEU A 157 -16.88 -14.48 17.15
N PRO A 158 -17.61 -15.26 17.97
CA PRO A 158 -17.23 -15.54 19.37
C PRO A 158 -15.97 -16.38 19.50
N ASP A 159 -15.61 -17.12 18.45
CA ASP A 159 -14.43 -17.99 18.48
C ASP A 159 -13.12 -17.20 18.40
N LEU A 160 -13.18 -15.91 18.04
CA LEU A 160 -12.03 -15.01 17.96
C LEU A 160 -11.41 -14.77 19.35
N LYS A 161 -10.51 -15.67 19.75
CA LYS A 161 -9.82 -15.64 21.04
C LYS A 161 -8.37 -15.19 20.90
N GLU A 162 -7.95 -14.34 21.82
CA GLU A 162 -6.59 -13.83 21.89
C GLU A 162 -5.57 -14.98 22.04
N GLU A 163 -5.81 -15.89 22.98
CA GLU A 163 -4.86 -16.96 23.32
C GLU A 163 -4.64 -17.92 22.14
N SER A 164 -5.71 -18.21 21.40
CA SER A 164 -5.64 -19.06 20.21
C SER A 164 -4.80 -18.41 19.10
N LEU A 165 -5.01 -17.12 18.84
CA LEU A 165 -4.23 -16.39 17.84
C LEU A 165 -2.76 -16.27 18.25
N GLU A 166 -2.48 -15.94 19.51
CA GLU A 166 -1.09 -15.83 20.01
C GLU A 166 -0.35 -17.16 19.93
N ARG A 167 -0.97 -18.25 20.41
CA ARG A 167 -0.41 -19.60 20.31
C ARG A 167 -0.11 -19.97 18.86
N TRP A 168 -1.01 -19.65 17.94
CA TRP A 168 -0.83 -19.90 16.53
C TRP A 168 0.32 -19.10 15.92
N LEU A 169 0.40 -17.79 16.20
CA LEU A 169 1.49 -16.92 15.74
C LEU A 169 2.86 -17.38 16.29
N LEU A 170 2.92 -17.78 17.57
CA LEU A 170 4.13 -18.31 18.19
C LEU A 170 4.58 -19.64 17.57
N ASN A 171 3.65 -20.57 17.31
CA ASN A 171 3.96 -21.83 16.64
C ASN A 171 4.52 -21.58 15.23
N ARG A 172 3.88 -20.68 14.47
CA ARG A 172 4.35 -20.27 13.15
C ARG A 172 5.73 -19.61 13.19
N GLN A 173 6.00 -18.79 14.21
CA GLN A 173 7.31 -18.20 14.41
C GLN A 173 8.39 -19.26 14.73
N ARG A 174 8.08 -20.26 15.58
CA ARG A 174 8.96 -21.41 15.83
C ARG A 174 9.24 -22.23 14.56
N LYS A 175 8.26 -22.31 13.64
CA LYS A 175 8.42 -22.91 12.30
C LYS A 175 9.13 -22.00 11.29
N GLY A 176 9.73 -20.89 11.73
CA GLY A 176 10.53 -20.01 10.88
C GLY A 176 9.77 -18.87 10.20
N MET A 177 8.56 -18.51 10.63
CA MET A 177 7.90 -17.26 10.17
C MET A 177 8.67 -16.02 10.64
N SER A 178 8.83 -15.00 9.79
CA SER A 178 9.47 -13.73 10.17
C SER A 178 8.54 -12.82 10.97
N ALA A 179 9.12 -11.91 11.78
CA ALA A 179 8.37 -10.87 12.48
C ALA A 179 7.49 -10.05 11.53
N GLY A 180 8.00 -9.71 10.34
CA GLY A 180 7.25 -9.00 9.31
C GLY A 180 6.03 -9.78 8.82
N SER A 181 6.18 -11.08 8.56
CA SER A 181 5.05 -11.95 8.19
C SER A 181 4.05 -12.08 9.33
N ARG A 182 4.51 -12.30 10.57
CA ARG A 182 3.67 -12.34 11.79
C ARG A 182 2.83 -11.07 11.93
N ASN A 183 3.46 -9.91 11.81
CA ASN A 183 2.80 -8.61 11.84
C ASN A 183 1.77 -8.46 10.72
N GLY A 184 2.06 -8.98 9.52
CA GLY A 184 1.13 -9.00 8.41
C GLY A 184 -0.14 -9.82 8.67
N TYR A 185 -0.05 -10.96 9.36
CA TYR A 185 -1.22 -11.75 9.80
C TYR A 185 -2.02 -10.99 10.86
N ARG A 186 -1.33 -10.48 11.89
CA ARG A 186 -1.93 -9.68 12.97
C ARG A 186 -2.68 -8.47 12.42
N GLU A 187 -2.09 -7.70 11.51
CA GLU A 187 -2.71 -6.51 10.94
C GLU A 187 -3.96 -6.83 10.12
N ALA A 188 -3.95 -7.95 9.38
CA ALA A 188 -5.11 -8.39 8.61
C ALA A 188 -6.30 -8.73 9.53
N ILE A 189 -6.09 -9.57 10.56
CA ILE A 189 -7.16 -9.98 11.46
C ILE A 189 -7.63 -8.86 12.39
N MET A 190 -6.72 -8.00 12.89
CA MET A 190 -7.12 -6.83 13.67
C MET A 190 -7.95 -5.84 12.83
N GLY A 191 -7.59 -5.62 11.56
CA GLY A 191 -8.35 -4.77 10.66
C GLY A 191 -9.78 -5.27 10.46
N PHE A 192 -9.94 -6.58 10.32
CA PHE A 192 -11.24 -7.24 10.26
C PHE A 192 -12.02 -7.12 11.58
N ALA A 193 -11.41 -7.44 12.73
CA ALA A 193 -12.07 -7.35 14.03
C ALA A 193 -12.50 -5.90 14.36
N ASN A 194 -11.66 -4.91 14.08
CA ASN A 194 -12.03 -3.48 14.21
C ASN A 194 -13.17 -3.08 13.27
N TRP A 195 -13.23 -3.66 12.06
CA TRP A 195 -14.36 -3.47 11.16
C TRP A 195 -15.64 -4.10 11.72
N CYS A 196 -15.57 -5.28 12.33
CA CYS A 196 -16.70 -5.92 13.01
C CYS A 196 -17.23 -5.06 14.18
N VAL A 197 -16.35 -4.46 14.98
CA VAL A 197 -16.77 -3.53 16.05
C VAL A 197 -17.49 -2.32 15.47
N ARG A 198 -16.90 -1.65 14.48
CA ARG A 198 -17.50 -0.47 13.85
C ARG A 198 -18.84 -0.77 13.16
N THR A 199 -19.05 -1.98 12.69
CA THR A 199 -20.30 -2.43 12.05
C THR A 199 -21.28 -3.07 13.04
N ARG A 200 -21.04 -2.95 14.35
CA ARG A 200 -21.87 -3.50 15.44
C ARG A 200 -22.09 -5.01 15.33
N ARG A 201 -21.04 -5.74 14.93
CA ARG A 201 -20.97 -7.21 14.92
C ARG A 201 -20.21 -7.79 16.11
N LEU A 202 -19.40 -6.96 16.76
CA LEU A 202 -18.68 -7.24 18.00
C LEU A 202 -18.80 -6.02 18.92
N ILE A 203 -18.83 -6.26 20.23
CA ILE A 203 -18.88 -5.19 21.24
C ILE A 203 -17.51 -4.49 21.31
N ALA A 204 -16.47 -5.30 21.41
CA ALA A 204 -15.09 -4.85 21.47
C ALA A 204 -14.22 -5.78 20.62
N ASN A 205 -13.01 -5.31 20.27
CA ASN A 205 -12.06 -6.15 19.57
C ASN A 205 -11.39 -7.11 20.58
N PRO A 206 -11.59 -8.44 20.46
CA PRO A 206 -11.02 -9.42 21.37
C PRO A 206 -9.52 -9.64 21.13
N LEU A 207 -8.96 -9.16 20.02
CA LEU A 207 -7.57 -9.36 19.61
C LEU A 207 -6.68 -8.13 19.86
N ARG A 208 -7.17 -7.16 20.64
CA ARG A 208 -6.53 -5.84 20.78
C ARG A 208 -5.18 -5.89 21.50
N ASN A 209 -4.97 -6.84 22.42
CA ASN A 209 -3.75 -6.89 23.22
C ASN A 209 -2.64 -7.70 22.56
N VAL A 210 -2.93 -8.50 21.52
CA VAL A 210 -1.90 -9.20 20.75
C VAL A 210 -0.88 -8.18 20.29
N THR A 211 0.38 -8.32 20.67
CA THR A 211 1.42 -7.30 20.38
C THR A 211 2.05 -7.48 18.99
N LYS A 212 2.62 -6.39 18.45
CA LYS A 212 3.46 -6.48 17.24
C LYS A 212 4.80 -7.11 17.61
N ALA A 213 5.30 -7.99 16.75
CA ALA A 213 6.67 -8.46 16.85
C ALA A 213 7.65 -7.37 16.39
N ASP A 214 8.84 -7.33 16.97
CA ASP A 214 9.85 -6.36 16.56
C ASP A 214 10.49 -6.75 15.22
N ASN A 215 10.19 -5.97 14.18
CA ASN A 215 10.76 -6.15 12.85
C ASN A 215 12.25 -5.78 12.77
N ARG A 216 12.73 -4.90 13.66
CA ARG A 216 14.13 -4.47 13.66
C ARG A 216 15.02 -5.57 14.23
N ALA A 217 14.59 -6.19 15.33
CA ALA A 217 15.27 -7.35 15.93
C ALA A 217 15.34 -8.55 14.97
N ASP A 218 14.26 -8.85 14.23
CA ASP A 218 14.21 -9.96 13.24
C ASP A 218 14.37 -9.47 11.79
N CYS A 219 15.34 -8.57 11.55
CA CYS A 219 15.67 -8.12 10.20
C CYS A 219 16.46 -9.20 9.45
N ARG A 220 15.76 -10.14 8.81
CA ARG A 220 16.37 -11.30 8.11
C ARG A 220 17.04 -11.00 6.78
N ARG A 221 16.72 -9.85 6.17
CA ARG A 221 17.29 -9.43 4.88
C ARG A 221 17.84 -8.02 5.03
N LYS A 222 19.15 -7.94 5.27
CA LYS A 222 19.88 -6.67 5.21
C LYS A 222 20.39 -6.49 3.79
N ARG A 223 20.13 -5.34 3.17
CA ARG A 223 20.58 -5.07 1.80
C ARG A 223 21.96 -4.42 1.84
N ARG A 224 22.75 -4.64 0.78
CA ARG A 224 23.99 -3.89 0.53
C ARG A 224 23.88 -3.11 -0.77
N ALA A 225 24.63 -2.03 -0.86
CA ALA A 225 24.83 -1.32 -2.11
C ALA A 225 25.84 -2.08 -3.00
N LEU A 226 25.70 -1.93 -4.31
CA LEU A 226 26.69 -2.36 -5.29
C LEU A 226 27.77 -1.29 -5.42
N THR A 227 29.02 -1.70 -5.56
CA THR A 227 30.12 -0.79 -5.91
C THR A 227 30.04 -0.36 -7.37
N GLU A 228 30.73 0.72 -7.75
CA GLU A 228 30.80 1.17 -9.15
C GLU A 228 31.37 0.09 -10.08
N HIS A 229 32.43 -0.62 -9.65
CA HIS A 229 33.00 -1.73 -10.41
C HIS A 229 32.03 -2.92 -10.54
N GLU A 230 31.27 -3.25 -9.49
CA GLU A 230 30.23 -4.28 -9.56
C GLU A 230 29.09 -3.86 -10.50
N LEU A 231 28.69 -2.58 -10.50
CA LEU A 231 27.67 -2.07 -11.42
C LEU A 231 28.11 -2.21 -12.88
N LEU A 232 29.35 -1.82 -13.19
CA LEU A 232 29.88 -1.95 -14.56
C LEU A 232 29.92 -3.41 -15.01
N ARG A 233 30.44 -4.32 -14.17
CA ARG A 233 30.42 -5.76 -14.46
C ARG A 233 29.01 -6.32 -14.62
N LEU A 234 28.07 -5.88 -13.78
CA LEU A 234 26.67 -6.31 -13.87
C LEU A 234 26.05 -5.87 -15.19
N LEU A 235 26.20 -4.60 -15.58
CA LEU A 235 25.64 -4.08 -16.83
C LEU A 235 26.22 -4.80 -18.05
N GLU A 236 27.52 -5.07 -18.06
CA GLU A 236 28.16 -5.81 -19.15
C GLU A 236 27.65 -7.27 -19.22
N ALA A 237 27.64 -7.99 -18.09
CA ALA A 237 27.10 -9.35 -18.03
C ALA A 237 25.63 -9.39 -18.46
N THR A 238 24.84 -8.38 -18.10
CA THR A 238 23.42 -8.26 -18.46
C THR A 238 23.23 -8.13 -19.98
N ARG A 239 24.10 -7.37 -20.66
CA ARG A 239 24.09 -7.21 -22.12
C ARG A 239 24.46 -8.52 -22.84
N GLN A 240 25.48 -9.22 -22.34
CA GLN A 240 26.03 -10.39 -23.00
C GLN A 240 25.25 -11.68 -22.69
N ARG A 241 24.69 -11.84 -21.48
CA ARG A 241 24.12 -13.11 -21.02
C ARG A 241 23.05 -13.68 -21.96
N PRO A 242 22.07 -12.91 -22.46
CA PRO A 242 21.05 -13.48 -23.34
C PRO A 242 21.68 -14.15 -24.57
N LEU A 243 22.70 -13.51 -25.17
CA LEU A 243 23.40 -14.02 -26.34
C LEU A 243 24.19 -15.29 -26.00
N ILE A 244 24.92 -15.27 -24.88
CA ILE A 244 25.64 -16.44 -24.36
C ILE A 244 24.67 -17.60 -24.11
N GLU A 245 23.54 -17.36 -23.44
CA GLU A 245 22.53 -18.39 -23.14
C GLU A 245 21.83 -18.95 -24.39
N ALA A 246 21.76 -18.17 -25.46
CA ALA A 246 21.23 -18.60 -26.76
C ALA A 246 22.27 -19.41 -27.56
N MET A 247 23.55 -19.04 -27.46
CA MET A 247 24.66 -19.77 -28.09
C MET A 247 25.03 -21.06 -27.35
N THR A 248 24.68 -21.15 -26.05
CA THR A 248 24.98 -22.32 -25.21
C THR A 248 24.10 -23.52 -25.58
N ILE A 249 24.73 -24.63 -25.97
CA ILE A 249 24.05 -25.89 -26.22
C ILE A 249 23.53 -26.48 -24.90
N ARG A 250 22.20 -26.71 -24.80
CA ARG A 250 21.56 -27.17 -23.55
C ARG A 250 21.41 -28.69 -23.42
N LYS A 251 21.53 -29.43 -24.52
CA LYS A 251 21.27 -30.88 -24.60
C LYS A 251 22.35 -31.58 -25.44
N GLY A 252 22.56 -32.87 -25.20
CA GLY A 252 23.50 -33.70 -25.96
C GLY A 252 24.94 -33.70 -25.44
N LYS A 253 25.87 -34.28 -26.22
CA LYS A 253 27.27 -34.47 -25.84
C LYS A 253 28.06 -33.16 -25.70
N ARG A 254 27.72 -32.14 -26.50
CA ARG A 254 28.33 -30.80 -26.49
C ARG A 254 27.66 -29.81 -25.52
N LYS A 255 26.98 -30.33 -24.50
CA LYS A 255 26.22 -29.50 -23.55
C LYS A 255 27.17 -28.55 -22.81
N GLY A 256 26.86 -27.26 -22.85
CA GLY A 256 27.68 -26.20 -22.24
C GLY A 256 28.59 -25.45 -23.22
N GLU A 257 28.76 -25.95 -24.45
CA GLU A 257 29.57 -25.26 -25.46
C GLU A 257 28.80 -24.11 -26.14
N LEU A 258 29.52 -23.02 -26.46
CA LEU A 258 29.01 -21.82 -27.14
C LEU A 258 29.07 -21.96 -28.67
N SER A 259 28.52 -23.04 -29.20
CA SER A 259 28.62 -23.35 -30.63
C SER A 259 27.26 -23.54 -31.32
N ALA A 260 26.17 -23.06 -30.72
CA ALA A 260 24.87 -23.10 -31.38
C ALA A 260 24.83 -22.12 -32.56
N ASN A 261 24.48 -22.63 -33.75
CA ASN A 261 24.32 -21.81 -34.94
C ASN A 261 22.98 -21.03 -34.86
N LEU A 262 23.06 -19.72 -34.69
CA LEU A 262 21.90 -18.84 -34.57
C LEU A 262 21.74 -18.02 -35.86
N ARG A 263 20.49 -17.90 -36.32
CA ARG A 263 20.15 -16.97 -37.40
C ARG A 263 20.50 -15.53 -37.02
N PRO A 264 20.99 -14.69 -37.95
CA PRO A 264 21.35 -13.30 -37.67
C PRO A 264 20.24 -12.50 -36.99
N GLU A 265 18.98 -12.74 -37.38
CA GLU A 265 17.81 -12.06 -36.81
C GLU A 265 17.61 -12.42 -35.33
N ILE A 266 17.87 -13.67 -34.95
CA ILE A 266 17.76 -14.13 -33.57
C ILE A 266 18.89 -13.57 -32.71
N VAL A 267 20.11 -13.51 -33.25
CA VAL A 267 21.26 -12.87 -32.58
C VAL A 267 20.91 -11.43 -32.23
N GLU A 268 20.35 -10.69 -33.18
CA GLU A 268 19.99 -9.28 -33.01
C GLU A 268 18.85 -9.11 -31.99
N GLN A 269 17.78 -9.92 -32.07
CA GLN A 269 16.72 -9.92 -31.07
C GLN A 269 17.22 -10.19 -29.65
N VAL A 270 18.13 -11.15 -29.49
CA VAL A 270 18.66 -11.54 -28.18
C VAL A 270 19.60 -10.47 -27.62
N LYS A 271 20.41 -9.81 -28.47
CA LYS A 271 21.20 -8.64 -28.08
C LYS A 271 20.32 -7.50 -27.57
N GLN A 272 19.20 -7.24 -28.22
CA GLN A 272 18.24 -6.22 -27.80
C GLN A 272 17.64 -6.52 -26.42
N VAL A 273 17.27 -7.78 -26.16
CA VAL A 273 16.81 -8.21 -24.83
C VAL A 273 17.88 -7.95 -23.76
N GLY A 274 19.16 -8.09 -24.09
CA GLY A 274 20.27 -7.74 -23.20
C GLY A 274 20.42 -6.24 -22.99
N GLN A 275 20.32 -5.44 -24.06
CA GLN A 275 20.38 -3.98 -24.00
C GLN A 275 19.23 -3.40 -23.16
N GLU A 276 17.99 -3.80 -23.43
CA GLU A 276 16.81 -3.37 -22.67
C GLU A 276 16.97 -3.68 -21.18
N ARG A 277 17.44 -4.90 -20.86
CA ARG A 277 17.64 -5.33 -19.48
C ARG A 277 18.74 -4.54 -18.77
N ALA A 278 19.83 -4.21 -19.48
CA ALA A 278 20.87 -3.36 -18.93
C ALA A 278 20.34 -1.93 -18.66
N LEU A 279 19.52 -1.40 -19.57
CA LEU A 279 18.90 -0.09 -19.40
C LEU A 279 17.89 -0.06 -18.25
N ILE A 280 17.14 -1.15 -18.02
CA ILE A 280 16.30 -1.36 -16.83
C ILE A 280 17.13 -1.23 -15.55
N TYR A 281 18.25 -1.95 -15.44
CA TYR A 281 19.11 -1.91 -14.25
C TYR A 281 19.76 -0.54 -14.06
N LYS A 282 20.27 0.06 -15.13
CA LYS A 282 20.86 1.40 -15.11
C LYS A 282 19.85 2.44 -14.66
N THR A 283 18.62 2.39 -15.17
CA THR A 283 17.54 3.29 -14.77
C THR A 283 17.21 3.14 -13.29
N LEU A 284 17.06 1.91 -12.77
CA LEU A 284 16.79 1.67 -11.35
C LEU A 284 17.89 2.22 -10.44
N VAL A 285 19.16 2.07 -10.82
CA VAL A 285 20.32 2.52 -10.02
C VAL A 285 20.51 4.03 -10.07
N LEU A 286 20.20 4.70 -11.19
CA LEU A 286 20.43 6.14 -11.35
C LEU A 286 19.24 7.01 -10.97
N THR A 287 18.06 6.41 -10.76
CA THR A 287 16.84 7.15 -10.38
C THR A 287 16.29 6.68 -9.03
N GLY A 288 16.68 5.49 -8.58
CA GLY A 288 16.09 4.88 -7.40
C GLY A 288 14.60 4.55 -7.55
N LEU A 289 14.04 4.47 -8.76
CA LEU A 289 12.65 4.04 -8.97
C LEU A 289 12.33 2.73 -8.26
N ARG A 290 11.11 2.59 -7.71
CA ARG A 290 10.61 1.28 -7.27
C ARG A 290 10.32 0.43 -8.49
N LEU A 291 10.41 -0.90 -8.33
CA LEU A 291 10.21 -1.83 -9.46
C LEU A 291 8.84 -1.64 -10.13
N ASN A 292 7.77 -1.45 -9.35
CA ASN A 292 6.44 -1.24 -9.92
C ASN A 292 6.31 0.12 -10.61
N GLU A 293 6.95 1.17 -10.10
CA GLU A 293 7.00 2.49 -10.76
C GLU A 293 7.71 2.37 -12.13
N LEU A 294 8.80 1.60 -12.21
CA LEU A 294 9.46 1.31 -13.50
C LEU A 294 8.57 0.49 -14.43
N ARG A 295 7.84 -0.51 -13.90
CA ARG A 295 6.94 -1.36 -14.70
C ARG A 295 5.81 -0.58 -15.34
N THR A 296 5.32 0.47 -14.67
CA THR A 296 4.21 1.28 -15.15
C THR A 296 4.65 2.55 -15.89
N LEU A 297 5.94 2.85 -15.93
CA LEU A 297 6.45 4.02 -16.65
C LEU A 297 6.12 3.94 -18.16
N THR A 298 5.46 4.97 -18.69
CA THR A 298 5.08 5.08 -20.11
C THR A 298 5.88 6.15 -20.84
N ILE A 299 5.94 6.10 -22.17
CA ILE A 299 6.69 7.07 -23.00
C ILE A 299 6.18 8.50 -22.79
N GLY A 300 4.87 8.70 -22.65
CA GLY A 300 4.27 10.02 -22.41
C GLY A 300 4.63 10.65 -21.05
N GLN A 301 5.23 9.87 -20.14
CA GLN A 301 5.71 10.35 -18.84
C GLN A 301 7.17 10.84 -18.89
N LEU A 302 7.84 10.79 -20.05
CA LEU A 302 9.24 11.18 -20.17
C LEU A 302 9.36 12.55 -20.83
N VAL A 303 10.12 13.44 -20.18
CA VAL A 303 10.59 14.69 -20.76
C VAL A 303 12.11 14.56 -20.90
N LEU A 304 12.58 14.16 -22.08
CA LEU A 304 14.02 13.89 -22.30
C LEU A 304 14.78 15.05 -22.95
N GLU A 305 14.05 16.01 -23.52
CA GLU A 305 14.61 17.20 -24.17
C GLU A 305 14.65 18.40 -23.20
N GLY A 306 15.61 19.30 -23.41
CA GLY A 306 15.79 20.51 -22.60
C GLY A 306 16.85 20.40 -21.49
N ASP A 307 16.97 21.46 -20.69
CA ASP A 307 18.06 21.61 -19.72
C ASP A 307 17.98 20.67 -18.51
N CYS A 308 16.77 20.23 -18.18
CA CYS A 308 16.47 19.36 -17.04
C CYS A 308 15.56 18.19 -17.47
N PRO A 309 16.13 17.13 -18.08
CA PRO A 309 15.36 15.95 -18.44
C PRO A 309 14.79 15.27 -17.19
N CYS A 310 13.55 14.79 -17.24
CA CYS A 310 12.86 14.22 -16.09
C CYS A 310 11.84 13.14 -16.44
N PHE A 311 11.45 12.34 -15.43
CA PHE A 311 10.25 11.52 -15.44
C PHE A 311 9.14 12.21 -14.69
N THR A 312 7.92 12.17 -15.22
CA THR A 312 6.70 12.62 -14.54
C THR A 312 5.88 11.40 -14.15
N LEU A 313 5.89 11.04 -12.87
CA LEU A 313 5.11 9.90 -12.38
C LEU A 313 3.65 10.28 -12.18
N ASP A 314 2.75 9.45 -12.69
CA ASP A 314 1.31 9.58 -12.43
C ASP A 314 1.02 9.30 -10.94
N PRO A 315 0.23 10.16 -10.26
CA PRO A 315 -0.31 9.89 -8.94
C PRO A 315 -0.92 8.48 -8.79
N ALA A 316 -1.57 7.93 -9.79
CA ALA A 316 -2.18 6.60 -9.72
C ALA A 316 -1.17 5.47 -9.42
N ASP A 317 0.07 5.65 -9.88
CA ASP A 317 1.14 4.65 -9.81
C ASP A 317 2.12 4.89 -8.65
N GLU A 318 2.06 6.07 -8.02
CA GLU A 318 2.88 6.39 -6.86
C GLU A 318 2.28 5.82 -5.56
N LYS A 319 3.13 5.27 -4.69
CA LYS A 319 2.73 4.75 -3.37
C LYS A 319 1.95 5.77 -2.52
N ASN A 320 2.22 7.07 -2.69
CA ASN A 320 1.59 8.16 -1.94
C ASN A 320 0.52 8.93 -2.73
N ARG A 321 0.36 8.62 -4.02
CA ARG A 321 -0.56 9.28 -4.95
C ARG A 321 -0.46 10.81 -5.03
N GLN A 322 0.75 11.36 -4.97
CA GLN A 322 0.96 12.81 -5.07
C GLN A 322 1.45 13.21 -6.46
N GLY A 323 1.99 12.28 -7.24
CA GLY A 323 2.67 12.59 -8.48
C GLY A 323 4.02 13.22 -8.17
N ASN A 324 5.04 12.89 -8.97
CA ASN A 324 6.38 13.40 -8.69
C ASN A 324 7.22 13.50 -9.96
N THR A 325 8.03 14.55 -10.02
CA THR A 325 8.98 14.78 -11.10
C THR A 325 10.37 14.33 -10.64
N LEU A 326 10.94 13.37 -11.37
CA LEU A 326 12.26 12.84 -11.08
C LEU A 326 13.27 13.34 -12.12
N PRO A 327 14.25 14.18 -11.74
CA PRO A 327 15.28 14.62 -12.68
C PRO A 327 16.19 13.47 -13.08
N LEU A 328 16.60 13.46 -14.34
CA LEU A 328 17.47 12.48 -14.95
C LEU A 328 18.87 13.04 -15.18
N ARG A 329 19.86 12.17 -15.08
CA ARG A 329 21.20 12.48 -15.56
C ARG A 329 21.19 12.52 -17.09
N ARG A 330 21.89 13.50 -17.69
CA ARG A 330 21.87 13.76 -19.14
C ARG A 330 22.32 12.58 -20.00
N ASP A 331 23.24 11.76 -19.49
CA ASP A 331 23.70 10.55 -20.17
C ASP A 331 22.62 9.46 -20.21
N LEU A 332 21.88 9.26 -19.11
CA LEU A 332 20.76 8.34 -19.07
C LEU A 332 19.62 8.82 -19.98
N ALA A 333 19.31 10.12 -19.96
CA ALA A 333 18.31 10.69 -20.87
C ALA A 333 18.64 10.40 -22.33
N ARG A 334 19.90 10.59 -22.74
CA ARG A 334 20.38 10.29 -24.09
C ARG A 334 20.21 8.82 -24.48
N GLU A 335 20.58 7.89 -23.59
CA GLU A 335 20.41 6.46 -23.84
C GLU A 335 18.94 6.05 -23.92
N LEU A 336 18.06 6.67 -23.14
CA LEU A 336 16.61 6.47 -23.23
C LEU A 336 16.04 7.00 -24.55
N THR A 337 16.51 8.16 -25.02
CA THR A 337 16.12 8.69 -26.34
C THR A 337 16.48 7.72 -27.45
N GLN A 338 17.73 7.25 -27.47
CA GLN A 338 18.20 6.26 -28.45
C GLN A 338 17.38 4.96 -28.41
N TRP A 339 17.02 4.51 -27.20
CA TRP A 339 16.17 3.33 -27.02
C TRP A 339 14.75 3.54 -27.58
N ILE A 340 14.14 4.71 -27.34
CA ILE A 340 12.80 5.03 -27.84
C ILE A 340 12.79 5.15 -29.36
N GLU A 341 13.80 5.79 -29.95
CA GLU A 341 13.97 5.86 -31.41
C GLU A 341 14.09 4.47 -32.02
N PHE A 342 14.90 3.61 -31.42
CA PHE A 342 15.04 2.22 -31.83
C PHE A 342 13.70 1.44 -31.74
N GLN A 343 12.91 1.63 -30.68
CA GLN A 343 11.58 1.01 -30.58
C GLN A 343 10.62 1.56 -31.65
N ARG A 344 10.68 2.87 -31.93
CA ARG A 344 9.88 3.53 -32.98
C ARG A 344 10.20 2.93 -34.35
N GLU A 345 11.47 2.83 -34.71
CA GLU A 345 11.92 2.22 -35.97
C GLU A 345 11.47 0.77 -36.11
N ARG A 346 11.40 0.01 -35.01
CA ARG A 346 10.89 -1.36 -35.06
C ARG A 346 9.39 -1.46 -35.33
N VAL A 347 8.61 -0.56 -34.72
CA VAL A 347 7.15 -0.55 -34.86
C VAL A 347 6.75 -0.02 -36.24
N TYR A 348 7.36 1.07 -36.69
CA TYR A 348 6.97 1.76 -37.93
C TYR A 348 7.86 1.42 -39.15
N GLY A 349 9.08 0.93 -38.96
CA GLY A 349 10.03 0.62 -40.04
C GLY A 349 9.79 -0.72 -40.76
N ARG A 350 8.79 -1.51 -40.36
CA ARG A 350 8.43 -2.81 -40.99
C ARG A 350 7.23 -2.74 -41.95
N ALA A 351 7.02 -1.61 -42.63
CA ALA A 351 5.97 -1.45 -43.64
C ALA A 351 6.45 -1.68 -45.09
N ALA A 352 7.40 -2.59 -45.33
CA ALA A 352 7.80 -2.99 -46.69
C ALA A 352 7.66 -4.51 -46.84
N ILE A 353 6.46 -4.95 -47.23
CA ILE A 353 6.26 -6.32 -47.73
C ILE A 353 6.65 -6.30 -49.21
N VAL A 354 7.80 -6.90 -49.54
CA VAL A 354 8.10 -7.30 -50.92
C VAL A 354 7.37 -8.61 -51.19
N ASN A 355 6.25 -8.55 -51.92
CA ASN A 355 5.65 -9.73 -52.52
C ASN A 355 6.00 -9.74 -54.03
N ASN A 356 6.73 -10.78 -54.44
CA ASN A 356 6.84 -11.27 -55.83
C ASN A 356 6.97 -10.21 -56.93
N GLY A 357 8.06 -9.43 -56.91
CA GLY A 357 8.59 -8.78 -58.12
C GLY A 357 7.76 -7.66 -58.73
N GLN A 358 6.66 -7.24 -58.09
CA GLN A 358 5.99 -5.98 -58.41
C GLN A 358 5.98 -5.09 -57.17
N ALA A 359 6.75 -4.00 -57.25
CA ALA A 359 6.70 -2.92 -56.27
C ALA A 359 5.31 -2.28 -56.34
N GLN A 360 4.42 -2.73 -55.46
CA GLN A 360 3.18 -2.01 -55.18
C GLN A 360 3.45 -1.17 -53.95
N ASP A 361 3.47 0.16 -54.14
CA ASP A 361 3.59 1.15 -53.07
C ASP A 361 2.44 0.96 -52.07
N VAL A 362 2.69 0.16 -51.03
CA VAL A 362 1.88 0.24 -49.82
C VAL A 362 2.36 1.51 -49.12
N LEU A 363 1.63 2.60 -49.33
CA LEU A 363 1.76 3.82 -48.53
C LEU A 363 1.88 3.39 -47.05
N PRO A 364 2.94 3.80 -46.33
CA PRO A 364 3.01 3.51 -44.91
C PRO A 364 1.75 4.10 -44.26
N LEU A 365 0.93 3.26 -43.64
CA LEU A 365 -0.30 3.67 -42.94
C LEU A 365 -0.04 4.68 -41.80
N THR A 366 1.23 5.02 -41.54
CA THR A 366 1.64 5.97 -40.52
C THR A 366 2.76 6.85 -41.06
N PRO A 367 2.69 8.19 -40.89
CA PRO A 367 3.73 9.09 -41.39
C PRO A 367 5.11 8.77 -40.78
N PRO A 368 6.20 9.02 -41.54
CA PRO A 368 7.58 8.69 -41.15
C PRO A 368 8.09 9.37 -39.87
N ASN A 369 7.34 10.36 -39.34
CA ASN A 369 7.62 11.07 -38.08
C ASN A 369 6.61 10.77 -36.96
N SER A 370 5.85 9.68 -37.06
CA SER A 370 4.89 9.30 -36.02
C SER A 370 5.60 8.97 -34.70
N LYS A 371 5.23 9.67 -33.63
CA LYS A 371 5.67 9.36 -32.27
C LYS A 371 4.99 8.08 -31.80
N LEU A 372 5.69 7.30 -30.98
CA LEU A 372 5.07 6.17 -30.28
C LEU A 372 3.92 6.69 -29.39
N PRO A 373 2.83 5.92 -29.22
CA PRO A 373 1.73 6.31 -28.34
C PRO A 373 2.19 6.57 -26.91
N ASP A 374 1.64 7.59 -26.26
CA ASP A 374 2.04 8.04 -24.92
C ASP A 374 1.80 6.98 -23.83
N ASP A 375 0.85 6.06 -24.03
CA ASP A 375 0.51 4.95 -23.14
C ASP A 375 1.45 3.73 -23.30
N THR A 376 2.34 3.76 -24.29
CA THR A 376 3.33 2.71 -24.52
C THR A 376 4.26 2.60 -23.32
N ARG A 377 4.44 1.39 -22.77
CA ARG A 377 5.40 1.14 -21.69
C ARG A 377 6.82 1.38 -22.16
N LEU A 378 7.64 2.05 -21.34
CA LEU A 378 9.04 2.31 -21.66
C LEU A 378 9.87 1.02 -21.78
N PHE A 379 9.56 0.03 -20.93
CA PHE A 379 10.28 -1.25 -20.84
C PHE A 379 9.33 -2.44 -20.73
N THR A 380 9.72 -3.55 -21.35
CA THR A 380 9.12 -4.88 -21.15
C THR A 380 9.75 -5.56 -19.94
N VAL A 381 9.26 -5.24 -18.74
CA VAL A 381 9.85 -5.76 -17.49
C VAL A 381 9.35 -7.19 -17.16
N PRO A 382 10.20 -8.23 -17.18
CA PRO A 382 9.77 -9.61 -16.94
C PRO A 382 9.24 -9.84 -15.52
N ALA A 383 8.16 -10.62 -15.34
CA ALA A 383 7.66 -10.97 -14.00
C ALA A 383 8.73 -11.65 -13.12
N GLY A 384 9.59 -12.48 -13.73
CA GLY A 384 10.70 -13.18 -13.08
C GLY A 384 12.01 -12.38 -12.97
N LEU A 385 11.99 -11.04 -13.02
CA LEU A 385 13.20 -10.22 -13.08
C LEU A 385 14.19 -10.49 -11.93
N LEU A 386 13.72 -10.84 -10.73
CA LEU A 386 14.61 -11.21 -9.62
C LEU A 386 15.41 -12.50 -9.90
N ARG A 387 14.77 -13.50 -10.53
CA ARG A 387 15.44 -14.74 -10.93
C ARG A 387 16.46 -14.47 -12.04
N ILE A 388 16.11 -13.55 -12.95
CA ILE A 388 16.98 -13.08 -14.02
C ILE A 388 18.21 -12.39 -13.41
N LEU A 389 18.01 -11.41 -12.52
CA LEU A 389 19.08 -10.69 -11.82
C LEU A 389 20.03 -11.64 -11.09
N ASN A 390 19.52 -12.66 -10.38
CA ASN A 390 20.39 -13.62 -9.68
C ASN A 390 21.34 -14.35 -10.64
N ARG A 391 20.92 -14.61 -11.89
CA ARG A 391 21.77 -15.23 -12.92
C ARG A 391 22.74 -14.22 -13.53
N ASP A 392 22.32 -12.96 -13.72
CA ASP A 392 23.22 -11.89 -14.17
C ASP A 392 24.34 -11.64 -13.13
N LEU A 393 24.01 -11.61 -11.83
CA LEU A 393 24.99 -11.51 -10.74
C LEU A 393 26.00 -12.68 -10.75
N ALA A 394 25.51 -13.90 -10.96
CA ALA A 394 26.37 -15.09 -11.05
C ALA A 394 27.34 -15.00 -12.23
N MET A 395 26.85 -14.58 -13.42
CA MET A 395 27.69 -14.38 -14.59
C MET A 395 28.71 -13.24 -14.41
N ALA A 396 28.31 -12.16 -13.72
CA ALA A 396 29.20 -11.03 -13.43
C ALA A 396 30.26 -11.33 -12.37
N GLY A 397 30.22 -12.50 -11.71
CA GLY A 397 31.07 -12.83 -10.58
C GLY A 397 30.82 -11.92 -9.37
N ILE A 398 29.56 -11.56 -9.13
CA ILE A 398 29.15 -10.70 -8.02
C ILE A 398 28.44 -11.57 -6.98
N PRO A 399 29.00 -11.70 -5.76
CA PRO A 399 28.39 -12.52 -4.73
C PRO A 399 27.07 -11.89 -4.28
N LYS A 400 26.01 -12.71 -4.31
CA LYS A 400 24.66 -12.28 -3.88
C LYS A 400 24.63 -11.87 -2.42
N ARG A 401 25.40 -12.55 -1.56
CA ARG A 401 25.60 -12.23 -0.15
C ARG A 401 27.04 -11.78 0.06
N ASP A 402 27.25 -10.67 0.73
CA ASP A 402 28.60 -10.27 1.16
C ASP A 402 29.03 -11.02 2.43
N GLU A 403 30.28 -10.80 2.85
CA GLU A 403 30.89 -11.32 4.08
C GLU A 403 30.09 -10.98 5.35
N ARG A 404 29.27 -9.93 5.31
CA ARG A 404 28.41 -9.47 6.43
C ARG A 404 27.01 -10.09 6.37
N GLY A 405 26.76 -11.01 5.42
CA GLY A 405 25.47 -11.65 5.21
C GLY A 405 24.41 -10.78 4.53
N ARG A 406 24.78 -9.60 4.02
CA ARG A 406 23.86 -8.66 3.35
C ARG A 406 23.66 -9.04 1.89
N THR A 407 22.44 -8.88 1.40
CA THR A 407 22.01 -9.40 0.10
C THR A 407 21.80 -8.30 -0.95
N VAL A 408 22.10 -8.63 -2.21
CA VAL A 408 21.65 -7.85 -3.39
C VAL A 408 20.35 -8.43 -3.93
N ASP A 409 19.30 -7.61 -3.99
CA ASP A 409 18.01 -7.88 -4.63
C ASP A 409 17.63 -6.70 -5.55
N LEU A 410 16.41 -6.68 -6.10
CA LEU A 410 15.98 -5.57 -6.96
C LEU A 410 15.86 -4.24 -6.20
N HIS A 411 15.50 -4.28 -4.92
CA HIS A 411 15.42 -3.08 -4.09
C HIS A 411 16.83 -2.58 -3.68
N ALA A 412 17.84 -3.45 -3.71
CA ALA A 412 19.23 -3.07 -3.53
C ALA A 412 19.72 -2.08 -4.61
N MET A 413 19.11 -2.04 -5.80
CA MET A 413 19.40 -1.02 -6.82
C MET A 413 19.05 0.38 -6.32
N ARG A 414 17.88 0.52 -5.70
CA ARG A 414 17.47 1.76 -5.03
C ARG A 414 18.32 2.08 -3.80
N HIS A 415 18.76 1.05 -3.05
CA HIS A 415 19.75 1.29 -1.99
C HIS A 415 21.06 1.84 -2.54
N THR A 416 21.53 1.28 -3.65
CA THR A 416 22.76 1.71 -4.32
C THR A 416 22.65 3.16 -4.75
N PHE A 417 21.52 3.59 -5.32
CA PHE A 417 21.26 5.00 -5.64
C PHE A 417 21.45 5.92 -4.43
N GLY A 418 20.78 5.62 -3.31
CA GLY A 418 20.89 6.41 -2.08
C GLY A 418 22.32 6.47 -1.53
N THR A 419 23.02 5.34 -1.57
CA THR A 419 24.42 5.29 -1.13
C THR A 419 25.35 6.07 -2.06
N LEU A 420 25.13 6.05 -3.38
CA LEU A 420 25.91 6.86 -4.34
C LEU A 420 25.68 8.36 -4.13
N LEU A 421 24.45 8.78 -3.84
CA LEU A 421 24.16 10.18 -3.48
C LEU A 421 24.90 10.59 -2.20
N SER A 422 24.87 9.74 -1.17
CA SER A 422 25.56 10.01 0.09
C SER A 422 27.08 10.04 -0.09
N LYS A 423 27.65 9.09 -0.85
CA LYS A 423 29.08 9.06 -1.20
C LYS A 423 29.49 10.29 -2.01
N GLY A 424 28.61 10.79 -2.88
CA GLY A 424 28.81 12.02 -3.65
C GLY A 424 28.66 13.31 -2.83
N GLY A 425 28.40 13.22 -1.52
CA GLY A 425 28.27 14.39 -0.65
C GLY A 425 26.94 15.14 -0.81
N VAL A 426 25.90 14.51 -1.35
CA VAL A 426 24.59 15.14 -1.49
C VAL A 426 23.95 15.33 -0.11
N ALA A 427 23.51 16.55 0.18
CA ALA A 427 22.85 16.87 1.45
C ALA A 427 21.65 15.94 1.73
N PRO A 428 21.42 15.50 2.99
CA PRO A 428 20.38 14.52 3.32
C PRO A 428 18.97 14.90 2.85
N ARG A 429 18.62 16.19 2.86
CA ARG A 429 17.32 16.68 2.38
C ARG A 429 17.17 16.53 0.87
N THR A 430 18.23 16.83 0.11
CA THR A 430 18.27 16.65 -1.35
C THR A 430 18.23 15.16 -1.71
N ALA A 431 18.97 14.32 -0.97
CA ALA A 431 18.90 12.87 -1.13
C ALA A 431 17.49 12.32 -0.79
N GLN A 432 16.85 12.81 0.27
CA GLN A 432 15.47 12.45 0.62
C GLN A 432 14.49 12.80 -0.51
N ALA A 433 14.63 13.99 -1.11
CA ALA A 433 13.81 14.44 -2.24
C ALA A 433 14.04 13.57 -3.48
N ALA A 434 15.30 13.35 -3.86
CA ALA A 434 15.67 12.48 -4.99
C ALA A 434 15.15 11.05 -4.82
N MET A 435 15.20 10.52 -3.59
CA MET A 435 14.67 9.19 -3.30
C MET A 435 13.14 9.18 -3.12
N ARG A 436 12.49 10.31 -2.84
CA ARG A 436 11.05 10.38 -2.53
C ARG A 436 10.68 9.60 -1.26
N HIS A 437 11.43 9.84 -0.17
CA HIS A 437 11.07 9.30 1.14
C HIS A 437 10.16 10.27 1.91
N SER A 438 9.13 9.72 2.54
CA SER A 438 8.20 10.48 3.39
C SER A 438 8.88 11.03 4.63
N SER A 439 9.80 10.29 5.25
CA SER A 439 10.56 10.73 6.42
C SER A 439 12.07 10.73 6.15
N ILE A 440 12.77 11.62 6.86
CA ILE A 440 14.23 11.70 6.82
C ILE A 440 14.88 10.46 7.47
N ASP A 441 14.21 9.85 8.45
CA ASP A 441 14.67 8.62 9.11
C ASP A 441 14.88 7.47 8.12
N LEU A 442 14.03 7.38 7.09
CA LEU A 442 14.20 6.39 6.02
C LEU A 442 15.50 6.63 5.26
N THR A 443 15.81 7.89 4.93
CA THR A 443 17.05 8.28 4.25
C THR A 443 18.28 7.97 5.11
N MET A 444 18.26 8.36 6.39
CA MET A 444 19.42 8.27 7.28
C MET A 444 19.71 6.84 7.76
N ASN A 445 18.68 6.03 8.07
CA ASN A 445 18.87 4.70 8.65
C ASN A 445 19.04 3.57 7.63
N THR A 446 18.63 3.79 6.38
CA THR A 446 18.46 2.70 5.40
C THR A 446 19.50 2.73 4.29
N TYR A 447 20.11 3.89 4.02
CA TYR A 447 20.80 4.13 2.74
C TYR A 447 22.27 4.54 2.82
N THR A 448 22.82 4.51 4.02
CA THR A 448 24.24 4.77 4.24
C THR A 448 24.94 3.43 4.46
N ASP A 449 25.39 2.75 3.39
CA ASP A 449 26.33 1.63 3.60
C ASP A 449 27.64 2.24 4.12
N PRO A 450 28.01 2.04 5.40
CA PRO A 450 29.17 2.73 5.96
C PRO A 450 30.47 2.38 5.23
N LYS A 451 30.54 1.21 4.55
CA LYS A 451 31.71 0.81 3.76
C LYS A 451 31.96 1.67 2.53
N LEU A 452 30.94 2.37 2.02
CA LEU A 452 31.05 3.21 0.82
C LEU A 452 31.17 4.69 1.16
N LEU A 453 31.06 5.06 2.44
CA LEU A 453 31.35 6.40 2.90
C LEU A 453 32.84 6.57 3.14
N ASP A 454 33.37 7.72 2.76
CA ASP A 454 34.70 8.16 3.14
C ASP A 454 34.68 8.72 4.57
N VAL A 455 34.53 7.83 5.54
CA VAL A 455 34.55 8.21 6.98
C VAL A 455 35.90 8.79 7.35
N GLN A 456 36.98 8.29 6.74
CA GLN A 456 38.34 8.74 7.01
C GLN A 456 38.56 10.17 6.49
N GLY A 457 38.22 10.47 5.24
CA GLY A 457 38.30 11.85 4.71
C GLY A 457 37.41 12.83 5.48
N ALA A 458 36.27 12.38 6.02
CA ALA A 458 35.45 13.19 6.91
C ALA A 458 36.15 13.48 8.26
N LEU A 459 36.85 12.51 8.84
CA LEU A 459 37.63 12.70 10.06
C LEU A 459 38.87 13.57 9.82
N GLU A 460 39.53 13.43 8.68
CA GLU A 460 40.69 14.25 8.28
C GLU A 460 40.31 15.70 7.97
N SER A 461 39.01 15.99 7.75
CA SER A 461 38.49 17.36 7.62
C SER A 461 38.26 18.06 8.96
N LEU A 462 38.38 17.33 10.08
CA LEU A 462 38.29 17.93 11.41
C LEU A 462 39.56 18.76 11.68
N PRO A 463 39.45 19.88 12.44
CA PRO A 463 40.61 20.68 12.78
C PRO A 463 41.61 19.85 13.60
N GLU A 464 42.89 20.03 13.33
CA GLU A 464 43.94 19.52 14.21
C GLU A 464 43.84 20.22 15.57
N LEU A 465 43.79 19.43 16.65
CA LEU A 465 43.73 19.90 18.03
C LEU A 465 45.02 19.49 18.75
N PRO A 466 46.15 20.18 18.52
CA PRO A 466 47.41 19.85 19.18
C PRO A 466 47.27 20.03 20.70
N LEU A 467 47.79 19.05 21.47
CA LEU A 467 47.74 19.04 22.94
C LEU A 467 48.87 19.86 23.58
N THR A 468 49.89 20.21 22.80
CA THR A 468 50.97 21.09 23.21
C THR A 468 50.75 22.47 22.59
N PRO A 469 50.70 23.55 23.38
CA PRO A 469 50.71 24.90 22.84
C PRO A 469 52.12 25.16 22.30
N GLU A 470 52.37 24.78 21.05
CA GLU A 470 53.54 25.32 20.36
C GLU A 470 53.29 26.80 20.10
N HIS A 471 54.29 27.61 20.47
CA HIS A 471 54.24 29.05 20.42
C HIS A 471 53.80 29.53 19.04
N SER A 472 52.68 30.25 19.03
CA SER A 472 52.12 30.96 17.89
C SER A 472 53.17 31.87 17.23
N THR A 473 53.70 31.47 16.07
CA THR A 473 54.10 32.43 15.04
C THR A 473 52.90 32.70 14.16
N SER A 474 51.99 33.51 14.69
CA SER A 474 50.89 34.14 13.97
C SER A 474 51.45 35.20 13.01
N SER A 475 51.99 34.81 11.85
CA SER A 475 52.29 35.77 10.79
C SER A 475 52.26 35.28 9.34
N GLU A 476 51.90 34.02 9.03
CA GLU A 476 51.99 33.55 7.62
C GLU A 476 50.66 33.24 6.92
N ASN A 477 49.51 33.19 7.61
CA ASN A 477 48.23 32.85 6.97
C ASN A 477 47.35 34.04 6.53
N GLU A 478 47.79 35.29 6.68
CA GLU A 478 47.03 36.47 6.20
C GLU A 478 47.53 37.04 4.86
N ARG A 479 48.42 36.36 4.15
CA ARG A 479 48.91 36.79 2.82
C ARG A 479 48.76 35.74 1.74
N ALA A 480 47.51 35.32 1.47
CA ALA A 480 47.16 34.65 0.22
C ALA A 480 45.67 34.79 -0.15
N THR A 481 45.09 35.99 -0.07
CA THR A 481 43.84 36.30 -0.81
C THR A 481 44.21 36.92 -2.16
N GLY A 482 44.86 36.10 -3.00
CA GLY A 482 45.08 36.35 -4.42
C GLY A 482 44.21 35.38 -5.21
N THR A 483 43.48 35.93 -6.18
CA THR A 483 42.38 35.32 -6.92
C THR A 483 42.78 34.09 -7.76
N TYR A 484 41.77 33.23 -8.01
CA TYR A 484 41.60 32.11 -8.99
C TYR A 484 42.41 30.81 -8.83
N ASP A 485 41.75 29.77 -8.30
CA ASP A 485 41.49 28.55 -9.08
C ASP A 485 40.24 27.79 -8.58
N LEU A 486 39.52 27.15 -9.50
CA LEU A 486 38.26 26.45 -9.31
C LEU A 486 38.49 25.02 -8.78
N GLY A 487 37.93 24.68 -7.62
CA GLY A 487 37.68 23.27 -7.30
C GLY A 487 37.67 22.87 -5.83
N ARG A 488 36.49 22.40 -5.40
CA ARG A 488 36.20 21.65 -4.16
C ARG A 488 36.23 22.44 -2.84
N PHE A 489 35.41 21.92 -1.93
CA PHE A 489 35.16 22.32 -0.54
C PHE A 489 34.07 23.37 -0.33
N GLN A 490 32.83 22.89 -0.27
CA GLN A 490 31.77 23.58 0.45
C GLN A 490 30.90 22.57 1.21
N PHE A 491 31.46 22.06 2.31
CA PHE A 491 30.70 21.38 3.37
C PHE A 491 30.67 22.30 4.60
N ALA A 492 30.00 23.43 4.46
CA ALA A 492 29.56 24.22 5.61
C ALA A 492 28.18 24.82 5.28
N PRO A 493 27.12 24.50 6.03
CA PRO A 493 25.89 25.27 5.91
C PRO A 493 26.17 26.68 6.47
N LYS A 494 26.02 27.71 5.62
CA LYS A 494 26.01 29.11 6.08
C LYS A 494 24.76 29.35 6.92
N PHE A 495 24.84 29.08 8.22
CA PHE A 495 23.98 29.70 9.22
C PHE A 495 24.78 30.81 9.89
N ALA A 496 24.71 32.01 9.32
CA ALA A 496 25.00 33.23 10.06
C ALA A 496 23.67 33.94 10.30
N PRO A 497 23.27 34.23 11.54
CA PRO A 497 22.12 35.08 11.80
C PRO A 497 22.48 36.52 11.40
N THR A 498 21.67 37.14 10.55
CA THR A 498 21.76 38.58 10.30
C THR A 498 21.26 39.34 11.53
N SER A 499 22.00 40.35 11.94
CA SER A 499 21.67 41.28 13.03
C SER A 499 20.35 42.03 12.78
N ASP A 500 19.57 42.12 13.86
CA ASP A 500 18.53 43.10 14.19
C ASP A 500 17.24 43.23 13.37
N LYS A 501 16.13 42.80 14.00
CA LYS A 501 15.09 43.74 14.49
C LYS A 501 14.58 43.27 15.87
N SER A 502 14.51 44.18 16.82
CA SER A 502 14.07 43.96 18.21
C SER A 502 12.55 43.95 18.38
N CYS A 503 12.13 43.43 19.55
CA CYS A 503 10.83 43.55 20.26
C CYS A 503 9.87 42.34 20.16
N PRO A 504 9.12 42.03 21.23
CA PRO A 504 9.59 41.64 22.56
C PRO A 504 9.10 40.22 22.94
N SER A 505 9.82 39.58 23.86
CA SER A 505 9.50 38.25 24.39
C SER A 505 8.33 38.29 25.38
N GLU A 506 7.22 37.63 25.03
CA GLU A 506 6.28 37.12 26.04
C GLU A 506 6.68 35.68 26.39
N SER A 507 7.05 35.48 27.66
CA SER A 507 7.41 34.19 28.23
C SER A 507 6.17 33.42 28.69
N PHE A 508 5.96 32.21 28.18
CA PHE A 508 5.11 31.21 28.82
C PHE A 508 5.99 30.08 29.40
N PRO A 509 5.90 29.76 30.69
CA PRO A 509 6.72 28.72 31.30
C PRO A 509 6.18 27.33 30.95
N VAL A 510 7.04 26.49 30.36
CA VAL A 510 6.80 25.06 30.21
C VAL A 510 7.54 24.34 31.33
N ASN A 511 6.78 23.76 32.26
CA ASN A 511 7.28 22.78 33.21
C ASN A 511 7.53 21.45 32.49
N SER A 512 8.73 20.90 32.60
CA SER A 512 9.02 19.49 32.32
C SER A 512 9.86 18.94 33.47
N PRO A 513 9.45 17.83 34.13
CA PRO A 513 10.23 17.23 35.18
C PRO A 513 11.35 16.37 34.58
N VAL A 514 12.57 16.63 35.03
CA VAL A 514 13.76 15.83 34.77
C VAL A 514 13.81 14.74 35.83
N ASP A 515 13.76 13.48 35.41
CA ASP A 515 14.01 12.32 36.28
C ASP A 515 15.43 11.82 36.02
N ARG A 516 16.30 11.92 37.04
CA ARG A 516 17.66 11.37 37.05
C ARG A 516 17.71 10.27 38.10
N SER A 517 17.92 9.05 37.64
CA SER A 517 18.26 7.88 38.46
C SER A 517 19.67 8.00 39.03
N ASN A 518 19.82 7.87 40.36
CA ASN A 518 21.04 7.37 40.99
C ASN A 518 20.70 6.58 42.28
N GLU A 519 21.38 5.46 42.46
CA GLU A 519 21.17 4.41 43.47
C GLU A 519 21.76 4.79 44.85
N ASN A 520 21.08 4.44 45.96
CA ASN A 520 21.40 3.33 46.89
C ASN A 520 20.61 3.42 48.24
N PRO A 521 20.49 2.32 49.03
CA PRO A 521 19.41 2.07 49.98
C PRO A 521 19.79 2.25 51.46
N HIS A 522 18.79 2.46 52.35
CA HIS A 522 18.61 1.77 53.65
C HIS A 522 17.46 2.36 54.49
N SER A 523 16.87 1.48 55.34
CA SER A 523 15.94 1.71 56.48
C SER A 523 14.46 1.99 56.15
N LYS A 524 13.56 1.00 56.30
CA LYS A 524 12.78 0.58 57.50
C LYS A 524 11.59 1.52 57.84
N ILE A 525 10.37 0.95 57.68
CA ILE A 525 9.18 1.05 58.58
C ILE A 525 8.58 2.49 58.70
N ASP A 526 7.28 2.80 58.45
CA ASP A 526 6.06 2.18 58.97
C ASP A 526 4.79 2.66 58.21
N VAL A 527 3.69 1.97 58.50
CA VAL A 527 2.30 2.14 58.04
C VAL A 527 1.67 3.48 58.46
N THR A 528 0.82 4.09 57.62
CA THR A 528 -0.49 4.65 58.05
C THR A 528 -1.40 5.09 56.90
N SER A 529 -2.69 4.86 57.15
CA SER A 529 -3.89 5.00 56.35
C SER A 529 -4.47 6.42 56.24
N SER A 530 -5.50 6.53 55.39
CA SER A 530 -6.63 7.50 55.36
C SER A 530 -6.52 8.55 54.23
N GLY A 531 -7.51 8.86 53.39
CA GLY A 531 -8.93 8.50 53.34
C GLY A 531 -9.83 9.75 53.35
N ASP A 532 -10.23 10.29 52.18
CA ASP A 532 -11.51 11.02 51.92
C ASP A 532 -11.48 11.62 50.49
N LYS A 533 -12.36 11.27 49.52
CA LYS A 533 -13.79 11.60 49.29
C LYS A 533 -14.12 13.09 49.08
N ARG A 534 -14.56 13.41 47.85
CA ARG A 534 -15.72 14.25 47.41
C ARG A 534 -15.57 14.50 45.88
N LYS A 535 -16.39 13.94 44.98
CA LYS A 535 -17.76 14.28 44.51
C LYS A 535 -17.90 15.66 43.81
N ASP A 536 -17.69 15.67 42.48
CA ASP A 536 -18.49 16.20 41.31
C ASP A 536 -19.29 17.53 41.40
N PRO A 537 -19.82 18.09 40.27
CA PRO A 537 -19.31 18.35 38.90
C PRO A 537 -19.70 19.77 38.35
N LEU A 538 -19.34 20.13 37.09
CA LEU A 538 -20.24 20.68 36.03
C LEU A 538 -19.50 21.38 34.86
N THR A 539 -19.63 20.76 33.68
CA THR A 539 -19.85 21.31 32.31
C THR A 539 -19.23 22.64 31.83
N SER A 540 -18.54 22.58 30.68
CA SER A 540 -18.81 23.48 29.54
C SER A 540 -18.34 22.88 28.20
N SER A 541 -19.23 22.89 27.20
CA SER A 541 -18.97 22.55 25.80
C SER A 541 -17.97 23.49 25.13
N VAL A 542 -17.00 22.96 24.38
CA VAL A 542 -16.41 23.66 23.22
C VAL A 542 -16.23 22.67 22.07
N LYS A 543 -16.87 23.01 20.94
CA LYS A 543 -16.66 22.42 19.62
C LYS A 543 -15.25 22.75 19.11
N GLY A 544 -14.53 21.75 18.63
CA GLY A 544 -13.27 21.93 17.91
C GLY A 544 -12.83 20.64 17.25
N PHE A 545 -13.23 20.45 16.00
CA PHE A 545 -12.77 19.34 15.16
C PHE A 545 -11.27 19.50 14.87
N HIS A 546 -10.43 18.65 15.47
CA HIS A 546 -9.09 18.39 14.97
C HIS A 546 -9.00 16.99 14.37
N GLN A 547 -8.83 16.98 13.06
CA GLN A 547 -8.58 15.83 12.21
C GLN A 547 -7.19 15.29 12.58
N VAL A 548 -7.15 14.20 13.37
CA VAL A 548 -5.89 13.50 13.66
C VAL A 548 -5.45 12.78 12.39
N GLU A 549 -4.38 13.28 11.79
CA GLU A 549 -3.65 12.64 10.71
C GLU A 549 -3.29 11.19 11.08
N ARG A 550 -3.75 10.26 10.26
CA ARG A 550 -3.39 8.85 10.37
C ARG A 550 -1.95 8.67 9.90
N LYS A 551 -1.03 8.51 10.85
CA LYS A 551 0.31 7.96 10.59
C LYS A 551 0.18 6.64 9.82
N GLY A 552 0.55 6.68 8.55
CA GLY A 552 0.54 5.54 7.64
C GLY A 552 1.52 4.47 8.11
N VAL A 553 0.98 3.32 8.48
CA VAL A 553 1.74 2.09 8.75
C VAL A 553 2.23 1.55 7.40
N GLU A 554 3.55 1.46 7.25
CA GLU A 554 4.21 0.86 6.10
C GLU A 554 3.97 -0.66 6.07
N PRO A 555 3.51 -1.25 4.95
CA PRO A 555 3.65 -2.68 4.72
C PRO A 555 5.08 -2.96 4.22
N SER A 556 5.74 -3.89 4.90
CA SER A 556 7.02 -4.49 4.52
C SER A 556 6.87 -5.39 3.28
N THR A 557 7.63 -5.11 2.22
CA THR A 557 7.83 -6.00 1.06
C THR A 557 9.30 -6.35 0.86
#